data_AF-A0A0F9T5B6-F1
#
_entry.id   AF-A0A0F9T5B6-F1
#
_cell.length_a   1.000
_cell.length_b   1.000
_cell.length_c   1.000
_cell.angle_alpha   90.00
_cell.angle_beta   90.00
_cell.angle_gamma   90.00
#
_symmetry.space_group_name_H-M   'P 1'
#
loop_
_entity.id
_entity.type
_entity.pdbx_description
1 polymer ?
#
loop_
_entity_poly.entity_id
_entity_poly.type
_entity_poly.pdbx_seq_one_letter_code
_entity_poly.pdbx_strand_id
1 'polypeptide(L)'
;MASLPTDGGSEGVWATLYNAFLLVGHSANGTHNQEDWTPASYTGGESVTFPNGLILKQGTVSVGTNTTVEVTYGVAFPTGVKTAQVSYSTAATNIDQPANVSPKSGSETSILRVTNSDSVSTRSIYWWVWGY
;
A
#
# COMPACT_ATOMS: atom_id res chain seq x y z
N MET A 1 26.49 -27.05 2.83
CA MET A 1 25.13 -27.56 2.57
C MET A 1 24.36 -27.41 3.86
N ALA A 2 23.41 -26.48 3.92
CA ALA A 2 22.63 -26.25 5.12
C ALA A 2 21.50 -27.30 5.19
N SER A 3 21.43 -28.04 6.29
CA SER A 3 20.36 -29.00 6.55
C SER A 3 19.07 -28.28 6.94
N LEU A 4 17.94 -28.81 6.47
CA LEU A 4 16.61 -28.37 6.90
C LEU A 4 16.42 -28.67 8.40
N PRO A 5 15.70 -27.81 9.15
CA PRO A 5 15.33 -28.09 10.52
C PRO A 5 14.37 -29.29 10.57
N THR A 6 14.54 -30.15 11.58
CA THR A 6 13.65 -31.28 11.86
C THR A 6 12.57 -30.90 12.86
N ASP A 7 11.35 -31.36 12.60
CA ASP A 7 10.17 -31.09 13.41
C ASP A 7 10.36 -31.59 14.85
N GLY A 8 10.23 -30.68 15.82
CA GLY A 8 10.39 -31.00 17.23
C GLY A 8 9.68 -29.98 18.12
N GLY A 9 8.47 -30.31 18.55
CA GLY A 9 7.75 -29.55 19.58
C GLY A 9 6.33 -30.08 19.79
N SER A 10 6.10 -30.66 20.96
CA SER A 10 4.84 -31.23 21.44
C SER A 10 3.65 -30.26 21.41
N GLU A 11 2.46 -30.83 21.15
CA GLU A 11 1.10 -30.29 21.26
C GLU A 11 0.94 -28.79 21.55
N GLY A 12 0.64 -28.03 20.49
CA GLY A 12 0.31 -26.61 20.54
C GLY A 12 0.41 -25.94 19.17
N VAL A 13 0.04 -26.70 18.14
CA VAL A 13 0.24 -26.43 16.71
C VAL A 13 -0.36 -25.08 16.30
N TRP A 14 0.46 -24.03 16.27
CA TRP A 14 0.29 -22.92 15.32
C TRP A 14 1.07 -23.26 14.05
N ALA A 15 0.56 -24.27 13.34
CA ALA A 15 0.77 -24.32 11.91
C ALA A 15 0.16 -23.03 11.34
N THR A 16 0.97 -22.16 10.76
CA THR A 16 0.96 -21.95 9.31
C THR A 16 2.12 -21.03 8.96
N LEU A 17 3.08 -21.63 8.26
CA LEU A 17 4.15 -20.95 7.54
C LEU A 17 3.54 -19.95 6.53
N TYR A 18 3.57 -18.67 6.88
CA TYR A 18 3.80 -17.58 5.93
C TYR A 18 4.77 -16.63 6.60
N ASN A 19 6.07 -16.94 6.49
CA ASN A 19 7.11 -15.98 6.81
C ASN A 19 7.07 -14.88 5.75
N ALA A 20 6.20 -13.87 5.93
CA ALA A 20 6.53 -12.55 5.43
C ALA A 20 7.84 -12.18 6.12
N PHE A 21 8.93 -12.08 5.37
CA PHE A 21 10.23 -11.68 5.91
C PHE A 21 10.13 -10.19 6.27
N LEU A 22 9.52 -9.89 7.43
CA LEU A 22 9.56 -8.57 8.02
C LEU A 22 10.96 -8.46 8.64
N LEU A 23 11.79 -7.57 8.12
CA LEU A 23 13.05 -7.24 8.76
C LEU A 23 12.71 -6.53 10.09
N VAL A 24 12.67 -7.28 11.19
CA VAL A 24 12.45 -6.69 12.51
C VAL A 24 13.79 -6.15 13.00
N GLY A 25 13.96 -4.83 12.96
CA GLY A 25 15.04 -4.16 13.67
C GLY A 25 14.91 -4.43 15.18
N HIS A 26 15.93 -5.01 15.79
CA HIS A 26 15.95 -5.21 17.24
C HIS A 26 16.77 -4.08 17.86
N SER A 27 16.20 -3.38 18.85
CA SER A 27 16.99 -2.50 19.71
C SER A 27 17.89 -3.34 20.62
N ALA A 28 19.00 -2.77 21.11
CA ALA A 28 19.96 -3.47 21.98
C ALA A 28 19.34 -4.05 23.27
N ASN A 29 18.12 -3.63 23.64
CA ASN A 29 17.39 -4.06 24.82
C ASN A 29 16.31 -5.11 24.54
N GLY A 30 16.25 -5.68 23.32
CA GLY A 30 15.30 -6.74 22.98
C GLY A 30 13.85 -6.27 22.81
N THR A 31 13.61 -4.96 22.80
CA THR A 31 12.29 -4.42 22.43
C THR A 31 12.12 -4.52 20.92
N HIS A 32 11.11 -5.29 20.49
CA HIS A 32 10.64 -5.30 19.11
C HIS A 32 9.94 -3.97 18.85
N ASN A 33 10.63 -3.04 18.20
CA ASN A 33 9.97 -1.87 17.64
C ASN A 33 9.30 -2.36 16.37
N GLN A 34 7.97 -2.40 16.37
CA GLN A 34 7.23 -2.43 15.12
C GLN A 34 7.56 -1.11 14.43
N GLU A 35 8.48 -1.14 13.47
CA GLU A 35 8.62 -0.01 12.55
C GLU A 35 7.37 -0.04 11.67
N ASP A 36 6.38 0.75 12.06
CA ASP A 36 5.20 0.98 11.24
C ASP A 36 5.66 1.57 9.91
N TRP A 37 5.74 0.73 8.88
CA TRP A 37 6.06 1.17 7.53
C TRP A 37 5.02 2.19 7.10
N THR A 38 5.43 3.45 7.08
CA THR A 38 4.61 4.57 6.67
C THR A 38 5.05 5.00 5.28
N PRO A 39 4.24 4.77 4.23
CA PRO A 39 4.56 5.26 2.90
C PRO A 39 4.78 6.78 2.91
N ALA A 40 5.87 7.23 2.30
CA ALA A 40 6.13 8.65 2.13
C ALA A 40 5.05 9.29 1.24
N SER A 41 4.86 10.60 1.38
CA SER A 41 3.99 11.37 0.47
C SER A 41 4.52 11.22 -0.95
N TYR A 42 3.63 10.93 -1.90
CA TYR A 42 4.01 10.72 -3.30
C TYR A 42 4.55 12.01 -3.91
N THR A 43 5.78 11.97 -4.41
CA THR A 43 6.44 13.11 -5.05
C THR A 43 6.49 13.00 -6.58
N GLY A 44 5.84 11.98 -7.15
CA GLY A 44 5.78 11.77 -8.60
C GLY A 44 6.75 10.72 -9.13
N GLY A 45 7.67 10.23 -8.28
CA GLY A 45 8.77 9.36 -8.70
C GLY A 45 8.72 7.94 -8.18
N GLU A 46 7.86 7.64 -7.19
CA GLU A 46 7.82 6.36 -6.51
C GLU A 46 7.22 5.29 -7.44
N SER A 47 8.12 4.57 -8.13
CA SER A 47 7.80 3.58 -9.16
C SER A 47 8.77 2.41 -9.05
N VAL A 48 8.25 1.18 -8.99
CA VAL A 48 9.05 -0.04 -9.05
C VAL A 48 8.68 -0.79 -10.31
N THR A 49 9.66 -1.00 -11.19
CA THR A 49 9.49 -1.82 -12.40
C THR A 49 10.05 -3.21 -12.16
N PHE A 50 9.21 -4.22 -12.35
CA PHE A 50 9.57 -5.63 -12.21
C PHE A 50 10.19 -6.16 -13.51
N PRO A 51 10.94 -7.28 -13.47
CA PRO A 51 11.61 -7.83 -14.65
C PRO A 51 10.69 -8.15 -15.83
N ASN A 52 9.41 -8.41 -15.57
CA ASN A 52 8.40 -8.67 -16.59
C ASN A 52 7.77 -7.39 -17.17
N GLY A 53 8.28 -6.21 -16.81
CA GLY A 53 7.75 -4.91 -17.23
C GLY A 53 6.54 -4.42 -16.44
N LEU A 54 6.06 -5.17 -15.45
CA LEU A 54 5.01 -4.69 -14.55
C LEU A 54 5.55 -3.51 -13.74
N ILE A 55 4.71 -2.51 -13.52
CA ILE A 55 5.04 -1.29 -12.80
C ILE A 55 4.10 -1.18 -11.60
N LEU A 56 4.67 -0.97 -10.41
CA LEU A 56 3.98 -0.56 -9.19
C LEU A 56 4.26 0.92 -8.94
N LYS A 57 3.23 1.73 -8.79
CA LYS A 57 3.29 3.08 -8.23
C LYS A 57 2.52 3.10 -6.92
N GLN A 58 3.04 3.80 -5.92
CA GLN A 58 2.39 3.86 -4.61
C GLN A 58 2.69 5.19 -3.93
N GLY A 59 1.84 5.55 -2.98
CA GLY A 59 2.14 6.65 -2.08
C GLY A 59 0.96 7.03 -1.21
N THR A 60 1.06 8.25 -0.68
CA THR A 60 0.10 8.77 0.29
C THR A 60 -0.42 10.13 -0.18
N VAL A 61 -1.69 10.41 0.08
CA VAL A 61 -2.31 11.71 -0.19
C VAL A 61 -3.29 12.08 0.92
N SER A 62 -3.33 13.36 1.30
CA SER A 62 -4.35 13.89 2.19
C SER A 62 -5.55 14.37 1.38
N VAL A 63 -6.74 13.86 1.71
CA VAL A 63 -7.97 14.11 0.97
C VAL A 63 -9.02 14.65 1.93
N GLY A 64 -9.59 15.81 1.60
CA GLY A 64 -10.62 16.47 2.40
C GLY A 64 -11.88 15.61 2.59
N THR A 65 -12.83 16.11 3.36
CA THR A 65 -14.10 15.40 3.60
C THR A 65 -14.93 15.30 2.33
N ASN A 66 -15.53 14.13 2.07
CA ASN A 66 -16.45 13.88 0.94
C ASN A 66 -15.94 14.43 -0.40
N THR A 67 -14.65 14.24 -0.69
CA THR A 67 -14.02 14.81 -1.89
C THR A 67 -13.10 13.82 -2.58
N THR A 68 -12.73 14.18 -3.81
CA THR A 68 -11.79 13.44 -4.64
C THR A 68 -10.63 14.35 -5.00
N VAL A 69 -9.41 13.85 -4.81
CA VAL A 69 -8.18 14.49 -5.27
C VAL A 69 -7.61 13.71 -6.44
N GLU A 70 -6.98 14.43 -7.36
CA GLU A 70 -6.24 13.84 -8.48
C GLU A 70 -4.75 13.77 -8.14
N VAL A 71 -4.15 12.59 -8.31
CA VAL A 71 -2.71 12.36 -8.18
C VAL A 71 -2.15 12.11 -9.58
N THR A 72 -1.28 13.00 -10.04
CA THR A 72 -0.60 12.85 -11.34
C THR A 72 0.67 12.04 -11.15
N TYR A 73 0.83 10.97 -11.93
CA TYR A 73 2.08 10.21 -11.95
C TYR A 73 3.18 11.03 -12.65
N GLY A 74 4.39 11.07 -12.10
CA GLY A 74 5.50 11.77 -12.78
C GLY A 74 5.89 11.12 -14.10
N VAL A 75 5.63 9.82 -14.25
CA VAL A 75 5.70 9.08 -15.52
C VAL A 75 4.40 8.28 -15.68
N ALA A 76 3.73 8.39 -16.83
CA ALA A 76 2.53 7.63 -17.13
C ALA A 76 2.83 6.11 -17.22
N PHE A 77 1.82 5.27 -17.00
CA PHE A 77 1.87 3.85 -17.37
C PHE A 77 1.91 3.74 -18.91
N PRO A 78 2.95 3.15 -19.51
CA PRO A 78 3.10 3.03 -20.96
C PRO A 78 1.90 2.46 -21.73
N THR A 79 1.21 1.48 -21.16
CA THR A 79 0.11 0.75 -21.82
C THR A 79 -1.19 0.81 -21.03
N GLY A 80 -1.15 0.92 -19.70
CA GLY A 80 -2.37 1.04 -18.91
C GLY A 80 -2.26 0.56 -17.47
N VAL A 81 -3.21 1.02 -16.66
CA VAL A 81 -3.46 0.52 -15.31
C VAL A 81 -4.21 -0.82 -15.37
N LYS A 82 -3.81 -1.76 -14.52
CA LYS A 82 -4.45 -3.08 -14.37
C LYS A 82 -5.26 -3.18 -13.09
N THR A 83 -4.74 -2.68 -11.98
CA THR A 83 -5.46 -2.66 -10.70
C THR A 83 -5.01 -1.47 -9.87
N ALA A 84 -5.93 -0.93 -9.09
CA ALA A 84 -5.70 0.12 -8.13
C ALA A 84 -6.36 -0.28 -6.82
N GLN A 85 -5.67 -0.02 -5.72
CA GLN A 85 -6.13 -0.34 -4.38
C GLN A 85 -5.82 0.84 -3.45
N VAL A 86 -6.59 0.93 -2.37
CA VAL A 86 -6.55 2.06 -1.45
C VAL A 86 -6.87 1.62 -0.02
N SER A 87 -6.30 2.31 0.96
CA SER A 87 -6.67 2.19 2.37
C SER A 87 -6.52 3.52 3.09
N TYR A 88 -7.32 3.74 4.13
CA TYR A 88 -7.04 4.82 5.06
C TYR A 88 -5.75 4.55 5.83
N SER A 89 -4.99 5.60 6.13
CA SER A 89 -3.75 5.48 6.91
C SER A 89 -3.98 5.11 8.37
N THR A 90 -5.21 5.24 8.83
CA THR A 90 -5.69 4.86 10.16
C THR A 90 -6.94 4.01 10.00
N ALA A 91 -7.25 3.15 10.96
CA ALA A 91 -8.48 2.37 10.94
C ALA A 91 -9.70 3.28 10.70
N ALA A 92 -10.53 2.90 9.71
CA ALA A 92 -11.80 3.57 9.49
C ALA A 92 -12.67 3.37 10.74
N THR A 93 -13.22 4.46 11.28
CA THR A 93 -14.16 4.40 12.40
C THR A 93 -15.56 4.02 11.96
N ASN A 94 -15.84 4.06 10.65
CA ASN A 94 -17.09 3.66 10.04
C ASN A 94 -16.82 2.99 8.67
N ILE A 95 -17.39 1.80 8.45
CA ILE A 95 -17.24 1.05 7.19
C ILE A 95 -18.08 1.64 6.05
N ASP A 96 -19.11 2.43 6.36
CA ASP A 96 -20.01 3.08 5.39
C ASP A 96 -19.38 4.31 4.72
N GLN A 97 -18.15 4.67 5.09
CA GLN A 97 -17.41 5.81 4.54
C GLN A 97 -16.10 5.35 3.88
N PRO A 98 -16.16 4.57 2.79
CA PRO A 98 -14.99 3.94 2.20
C PRO A 98 -14.07 4.95 1.50
N ALA A 99 -12.76 4.66 1.53
CA ALA A 99 -11.85 5.23 0.55
C ALA A 99 -12.06 4.53 -0.80
N ASN A 100 -11.93 5.28 -1.90
CA ASN A 100 -12.03 4.73 -3.25
C ASN A 100 -10.87 5.23 -4.11
N VAL A 101 -10.50 4.44 -5.11
CA VAL A 101 -9.47 4.76 -6.08
C VAL A 101 -9.90 4.33 -7.47
N SER A 102 -9.68 5.20 -8.46
CA SER A 102 -9.91 4.87 -9.87
C SER A 102 -9.02 5.69 -10.80
N PRO A 103 -8.61 5.17 -11.96
CA PRO A 103 -8.00 5.99 -13.00
C PRO A 103 -8.96 7.07 -13.48
N LYS A 104 -8.45 8.26 -13.81
CA LYS A 104 -9.26 9.34 -14.39
C LYS A 104 -9.62 9.01 -15.84
N SER A 105 -10.92 9.08 -16.17
CA SER A 105 -11.37 8.86 -17.54
C SER A 105 -10.72 9.87 -18.51
N GLY A 106 -10.21 9.38 -19.65
CA GLY A 106 -9.46 10.15 -20.63
C GLY A 106 -8.02 10.50 -20.23
N SER A 107 -7.54 9.99 -19.09
CA SER A 107 -6.17 10.15 -18.59
C SER A 107 -5.73 8.95 -17.75
N GLU A 108 -6.23 7.76 -18.07
CA GLU A 108 -6.19 6.56 -17.24
C GLU A 108 -4.75 6.09 -16.94
N THR A 109 -3.80 6.40 -17.82
CA THR A 109 -2.38 6.06 -17.66
C THR A 109 -1.61 7.05 -16.79
N SER A 110 -2.15 8.25 -16.57
CA SER A 110 -1.38 9.40 -16.07
C SER A 110 -1.94 9.98 -14.77
N ILE A 111 -3.24 9.83 -14.52
CA ILE A 111 -3.91 10.44 -13.38
C ILE A 111 -4.75 9.41 -12.62
N LEU A 112 -4.48 9.33 -11.32
CA LEU A 112 -5.27 8.60 -10.35
C LEU A 112 -6.27 9.54 -9.67
N ARG A 113 -7.48 9.07 -9.43
CA ARG A 113 -8.46 9.72 -8.56
C ARG A 113 -8.52 8.96 -7.24
N VAL A 114 -8.31 9.68 -6.14
CA VAL A 114 -8.40 9.14 -4.78
C VAL A 114 -9.53 9.87 -4.06
N THR A 115 -10.52 9.11 -3.59
CA THR A 115 -11.73 9.65 -2.97
C THR A 115 -11.76 9.29 -1.49
N ASN A 116 -12.05 10.29 -0.67
CA ASN A 116 -12.40 10.15 0.73
C ASN A 116 -13.91 10.32 0.88
N SER A 117 -14.62 9.25 1.29
CA SER A 117 -16.05 9.31 1.59
C SER A 117 -16.33 9.58 3.07
N ASP A 118 -15.30 9.87 3.87
CA ASP A 118 -15.45 10.35 5.24
C ASP A 118 -16.02 11.77 5.23
N SER A 119 -17.13 11.96 5.94
CA SER A 119 -17.86 13.23 6.01
C SER A 119 -17.46 14.11 7.20
N VAL A 120 -16.61 13.60 8.08
CA VAL A 120 -16.29 14.19 9.38
C VAL A 120 -14.87 14.75 9.38
N SER A 121 -13.93 14.09 8.72
CA SER A 121 -12.52 14.46 8.76
C SER A 121 -11.79 14.33 7.43
N THR A 122 -10.79 15.19 7.26
CA THR A 122 -9.76 14.99 6.24
C THR A 122 -8.97 13.74 6.60
N ARG A 123 -8.78 12.83 5.63
CA ARG A 123 -8.09 11.57 5.84
C ARG A 123 -6.81 11.53 5.03
N SER A 124 -5.77 10.93 5.62
CA SER A 124 -4.62 10.48 4.86
C SER A 124 -4.91 9.09 4.31
N ILE A 125 -4.62 8.90 3.03
CA ILE A 125 -5.00 7.72 2.26
C ILE A 125 -3.76 7.16 1.58
N TYR A 126 -3.46 5.88 1.84
CA TYR A 126 -2.46 5.10 1.11
C TYR A 126 -3.09 4.54 -0.17
N TRP A 127 -2.33 4.54 -1.26
CA TRP A 127 -2.76 3.98 -2.53
C TRP A 127 -1.63 3.22 -3.21
N TRP A 128 -2.02 2.22 -3.99
CA TRP A 128 -1.10 1.42 -4.79
C TRP A 128 -1.77 1.10 -6.13
N VAL A 129 -1.03 1.28 -7.22
CA VAL A 129 -1.52 1.06 -8.58
C VAL A 129 -0.51 0.24 -9.34
N TRP A 130 -1.02 -0.79 -10.00
CA TRP A 130 -0.26 -1.71 -10.82
C TRP A 130 -0.66 -1.55 -12.29
N GLY A 131 0.32 -1.54 -13.17
CA GLY A 131 0.11 -1.36 -14.59
C GLY A 131 1.36 -1.68 -15.40
N TYR A 132 1.31 -1.39 -16.70
CA TYR A 132 2.40 -1.58 -17.64
C TYR A 132 2.58 -0.35 -18.49
#